data_AF-A0A5B0HA32-F1
#
_entry.id   AF-A0A5B0HA32-F1
#
_cell.length_a   1.000
_cell.length_b   1.000
_cell.length_c   1.000
_cell.angle_alpha   90.00
_cell.angle_beta   90.00
_cell.angle_gamma   90.00
#
_symmetry.space_group_name_H-M   'P 1'
#
loop_
_entity.id
_entity.type
_entity.pdbx_description
1 polymer ?
#
loop_
_entity_poly.entity_id
_entity_poly.type
_entity_poly.pdbx_seq_one_letter_code
_entity_poly.pdbx_strand_id
1 'polypeptide(L)'
;MVIHHSERTLERDDASVTLFSRAALSTRMRGVIAVVAACASLAGCASTTDVVATDQPGTYTVAASATGGRMAWARAHEHAVNEARDYCERRGMQSSVTTETVSGVQAMSEHASSVNFECHPKF
;
A
#
# COMPACT_ATOMS: atom_id res chain seq x y z
N MET A 1 -9.61 -73.58 30.57
CA MET A 1 -8.42 -73.64 29.71
C MET A 1 -8.84 -73.20 28.31
N VAL A 2 -8.28 -72.06 27.87
CA VAL A 2 -8.34 -71.37 26.56
C VAL A 2 -9.71 -71.19 25.89
N ILE A 3 -10.17 -69.93 25.81
CA ILE A 3 -11.10 -69.47 24.78
C ILE A 3 -10.29 -68.59 23.82
N HIS A 4 -10.38 -68.89 22.52
CA HIS A 4 -9.83 -68.13 21.40
C HIS A 4 -11.00 -67.57 20.56
N HIS A 5 -10.73 -66.50 19.78
CA HIS A 5 -11.61 -65.66 18.92
C HIS A 5 -12.25 -64.45 19.63
N SER A 6 -12.35 -63.24 19.04
CA SER A 6 -12.17 -62.79 17.66
C SER A 6 -11.93 -61.27 17.59
N GLU A 7 -11.34 -60.88 16.47
CA GLU A 7 -11.12 -59.56 15.91
C GLU A 7 -12.34 -58.61 15.98
N ARG A 8 -12.09 -57.30 16.17
CA ARG A 8 -12.84 -56.16 15.59
C ARG A 8 -12.29 -54.84 16.12
N THR A 9 -11.74 -54.02 15.22
CA THR A 9 -11.71 -52.53 15.16
C THR A 9 -10.41 -51.98 14.54
N LEU A 10 -10.10 -52.44 13.34
CA LEU A 10 -9.60 -51.54 12.28
C LEU A 10 -10.79 -50.63 11.88
N GLU A 11 -10.53 -49.41 11.42
CA GLU A 11 -11.50 -48.41 10.87
C GLU A 11 -11.98 -47.24 11.76
N ARG A 12 -11.12 -46.58 12.55
CA ARG A 12 -11.51 -45.27 13.15
C ARG A 12 -10.46 -44.13 13.09
N ASP A 13 -9.26 -44.34 12.54
CA ASP A 13 -8.18 -43.35 12.64
C ASP A 13 -8.02 -42.37 11.45
N ASP A 14 -8.49 -42.67 10.24
CA ASP A 14 -8.19 -41.82 9.07
C ASP A 14 -9.01 -40.52 8.94
N ALA A 15 -10.25 -40.49 9.45
CA ALA A 15 -11.12 -39.31 9.34
C ALA A 15 -10.70 -38.16 10.27
N SER A 16 -10.02 -38.49 11.37
CA SER A 16 -9.62 -37.52 12.41
C SER A 16 -8.39 -36.70 12.00
N VAL A 17 -7.46 -37.32 11.28
CA VAL A 17 -6.18 -36.70 10.87
C VAL A 17 -6.40 -35.64 9.78
N THR A 18 -7.31 -35.90 8.84
CA THR A 18 -7.62 -34.98 7.73
C THR A 18 -8.36 -33.71 8.17
N LEU A 19 -9.22 -33.79 9.19
CA LEU A 19 -9.90 -32.62 9.78
C LEU A 19 -8.94 -31.75 10.61
N PHE A 20 -8.03 -32.36 11.37
CA PHE A 20 -6.99 -31.63 12.13
C PHE A 20 -6.01 -30.89 11.21
N SER A 21 -5.59 -31.50 10.10
CA SER A 21 -4.73 -30.83 9.11
C SER A 21 -5.42 -29.64 8.42
N ARG A 22 -6.71 -29.75 8.09
CA ARG A 22 -7.50 -28.65 7.53
C ARG A 22 -7.73 -27.52 8.53
N ALA A 23 -8.04 -27.86 9.79
CA ALA A 23 -8.21 -26.88 10.87
C ALA A 23 -6.89 -26.15 11.18
N ALA A 24 -5.77 -26.87 11.29
CA ALA A 24 -4.46 -26.29 11.54
C ALA A 24 -3.95 -25.41 10.38
N LEU A 25 -4.19 -25.81 9.12
CA LEU A 25 -3.93 -24.92 7.97
C LEU A 25 -4.83 -23.68 8.03
N SER A 26 -6.11 -23.82 8.40
CA SER A 26 -7.04 -22.69 8.49
C SER A 26 -6.63 -21.69 9.58
N THR A 27 -6.15 -22.17 10.72
CA THR A 27 -5.71 -21.32 11.84
C THR A 27 -4.37 -20.66 11.53
N ARG A 28 -3.44 -21.37 10.88
CA ARG A 28 -2.18 -20.78 10.38
C ARG A 28 -2.44 -19.72 9.32
N MET A 29 -3.34 -19.97 8.38
CA MET A 29 -3.71 -19.02 7.33
C MET A 29 -4.45 -17.79 7.91
N ARG A 30 -5.34 -17.99 8.88
CA ARG A 30 -5.97 -16.88 9.62
C ARG A 30 -4.95 -16.06 10.41
N GLY A 31 -3.96 -16.71 11.02
CA GLY A 31 -2.86 -16.04 11.69
C GLY A 31 -2.01 -15.19 10.74
N VAL A 32 -1.67 -15.74 9.56
CA VAL A 32 -0.94 -14.99 8.52
C VAL A 32 -1.76 -13.79 8.02
N ILE A 33 -3.06 -13.97 7.74
CA ILE A 33 -3.94 -12.87 7.31
C ILE A 33 -4.02 -11.78 8.38
N ALA A 34 -4.15 -12.15 9.66
CA ALA A 34 -4.19 -11.19 10.77
C ALA A 34 -2.88 -10.39 10.90
N VAL A 35 -1.73 -11.05 10.74
CA VAL A 35 -0.42 -10.39 10.76
C VAL A 35 -0.26 -9.45 9.57
N VAL A 36 -0.64 -9.87 8.36
CA VAL A 36 -0.59 -9.02 7.16
C VAL A 36 -1.49 -7.79 7.30
N ALA A 37 -2.72 -7.98 7.82
CA ALA A 37 -3.65 -6.87 8.06
C ALA A 37 -3.12 -5.88 9.12
N ALA A 38 -2.51 -6.38 10.20
CA ALA A 38 -1.88 -5.52 11.22
C ALA A 38 -0.67 -4.77 10.65
N CYS A 39 0.19 -5.42 9.87
CA CYS A 39 1.33 -4.77 9.23
C CYS A 39 0.90 -3.70 8.20
N ALA A 40 -0.19 -3.92 7.46
CA ALA A 40 -0.71 -2.93 6.53
C ALA A 40 -1.15 -1.63 7.22
N SER A 41 -1.61 -1.69 8.47
CA SER A 41 -2.00 -0.50 9.24
C SER A 41 -0.82 0.38 9.71
N LEU A 42 0.42 -0.15 9.65
CA LEU A 42 1.64 0.62 9.93
C LEU A 42 2.12 1.43 8.72
N ALA A 43 1.58 1.15 7.53
CA ALA A 43 1.79 2.01 6.37
C ALA A 43 1.04 3.32 6.62
N GLY A 44 1.78 4.42 6.77
CA GLY A 44 1.18 5.75 6.94
C GLY A 44 0.28 6.08 5.75
N CYS A 45 -0.89 6.67 6.02
CA CYS A 45 -1.77 7.16 4.96
C CYS A 45 -1.07 8.27 4.18
N ALA A 46 -1.11 8.16 2.85
CA ALA A 46 -0.73 9.20 1.92
C ALA A 46 -1.84 9.36 0.88
N SER A 47 -2.04 10.58 0.39
CA SER A 47 -3.06 10.92 -0.60
C SER A 47 -2.49 11.90 -1.61
N THR A 48 -3.02 11.86 -2.83
CA THR A 48 -2.77 12.86 -3.88
C THR A 48 -4.08 13.53 -4.26
N THR A 49 -4.02 14.77 -4.73
CA THR A 49 -5.13 15.44 -5.39
C THR A 49 -5.10 15.16 -6.89
N ASP A 50 -6.19 15.48 -7.57
CA ASP A 50 -6.17 15.53 -9.03
C ASP A 50 -5.21 16.62 -9.53
N VAL A 51 -4.68 16.40 -10.73
CA VAL A 51 -3.90 17.41 -11.45
C VAL A 51 -4.84 18.49 -11.99
N VAL A 52 -4.60 19.74 -11.63
CA VAL A 52 -5.39 20.88 -12.13
C VAL A 52 -4.50 21.85 -12.90
N ALA A 53 -5.04 22.44 -13.97
CA ALA A 53 -4.36 23.49 -14.72
C ALA A 53 -4.30 24.77 -13.88
N THR A 54 -3.20 25.51 -14.00
CA THR A 54 -3.08 26.83 -13.36
C THR A 54 -3.55 27.93 -14.32
N ASP A 55 -3.51 29.18 -13.87
CA ASP A 55 -3.78 30.35 -14.73
C ASP A 55 -2.71 30.55 -15.83
N GLN A 56 -1.56 29.86 -15.72
CA GLN A 56 -0.48 29.92 -16.70
C GLN A 56 -0.61 28.80 -17.75
N PRO A 57 -0.58 29.14 -19.06
CA PRO A 57 -0.67 28.14 -20.12
C PRO A 57 0.47 27.12 -20.04
N GLY A 58 0.12 25.83 -20.03
CA GLY A 58 1.08 24.72 -20.01
C GLY A 58 1.61 24.36 -18.62
N THR A 59 1.19 25.08 -17.58
CA THR A 59 1.55 24.79 -16.19
C THR A 59 0.38 24.09 -15.47
N TYR A 60 0.73 23.06 -14.71
CA TYR A 60 -0.20 22.25 -13.94
C TYR A 60 0.25 22.21 -12.48
N THR A 61 -0.68 21.89 -11.60
CA THR A 61 -0.40 21.73 -10.18
C THR A 61 -1.01 20.43 -9.66
N VAL A 62 -0.29 19.80 -8.74
CA VAL A 62 -0.77 18.64 -7.99
C VAL A 62 -0.28 18.76 -6.56
N ALA A 63 -1.16 18.43 -5.63
CA ALA A 63 -0.83 18.35 -4.22
C ALA A 63 -0.86 16.90 -3.75
N ALA A 64 -0.02 16.60 -2.79
CA ALA A 64 -0.01 15.34 -2.08
C ALA A 64 0.18 15.61 -0.60
N SER A 65 -0.37 14.72 0.22
CA SER A 65 -0.18 14.75 1.65
C SER A 65 0.15 13.38 2.21
N ALA A 66 0.87 13.38 3.31
CA ALA A 66 1.20 12.16 4.03
C ALA A 66 1.26 12.44 5.54
N THR A 67 0.74 11.49 6.32
CA THR A 67 0.84 11.55 7.78
C THR A 67 2.14 10.88 8.24
N GLY A 68 2.72 11.37 9.34
CA GLY A 68 3.79 10.67 10.05
C GLY A 68 4.85 11.58 10.64
N GLY A 69 5.99 10.99 11.01
CA GLY A 69 7.13 11.72 11.56
C GLY A 69 7.96 12.46 10.50
N ARG A 70 9.25 12.70 10.80
CA ARG A 70 10.18 13.54 10.02
C ARG A 70 10.28 13.25 8.50
N MET A 71 9.81 12.10 8.02
CA MET A 71 9.84 11.70 6.60
C MET A 71 8.50 11.88 5.87
N ALA A 72 7.46 12.38 6.54
CA ALA A 72 6.15 12.53 5.92
C ALA A 72 6.14 13.57 4.78
N TRP A 73 6.87 14.68 4.92
CA TRP A 73 7.07 15.60 3.79
C TRP A 73 7.74 14.92 2.59
N ALA A 74 8.82 14.17 2.80
CA ALA A 74 9.52 13.51 1.70
C ALA A 74 8.62 12.54 0.93
N ARG A 75 7.73 11.82 1.64
CA ARG A 75 6.71 10.97 1.03
C ARG A 75 5.68 11.79 0.25
N ALA A 76 5.16 12.87 0.82
CA ALA A 76 4.24 13.76 0.11
C ALA A 76 4.89 14.33 -1.18
N HIS A 77 6.14 14.79 -1.08
CA HIS A 77 6.92 15.25 -2.23
C HIS A 77 7.05 14.16 -3.31
N GLU A 78 7.47 12.95 -2.93
CA GLU A 78 7.60 11.83 -3.86
C GLU A 78 6.28 11.51 -4.58
N HIS A 79 5.16 11.51 -3.85
CA HIS A 79 3.84 11.30 -4.44
C HIS A 79 3.45 12.40 -5.43
N ALA A 80 3.68 13.67 -5.09
CA ALA A 80 3.38 14.79 -5.97
C ALA A 80 4.24 14.77 -7.26
N VAL A 81 5.54 14.47 -7.13
CA VAL A 81 6.47 14.38 -8.28
C VAL A 81 6.13 13.18 -9.16
N ASN A 82 5.79 12.04 -8.58
CA ASN A 82 5.39 10.86 -9.35
C ASN A 82 4.09 11.12 -10.13
N GLU A 83 3.07 11.75 -9.54
CA GLU A 83 1.85 12.08 -10.28
C GLU A 83 2.12 13.09 -11.40
N ALA A 84 2.96 14.10 -11.16
CA ALA A 84 3.37 15.04 -12.19
C ALA A 84 4.09 14.35 -13.36
N ARG A 85 5.01 13.42 -13.07
CA ARG A 85 5.68 12.60 -14.07
C ARG A 85 4.68 11.76 -14.85
N ASP A 86 3.85 11.00 -14.15
CA ASP A 86 2.90 10.07 -14.77
C ASP A 86 1.89 10.84 -15.65
N TYR A 87 1.48 12.05 -15.25
CA TYR A 87 0.66 12.94 -16.06
C TYR A 87 1.33 13.33 -17.38
N CYS A 88 2.60 13.73 -17.37
CA CYS A 88 3.32 14.07 -18.58
C CYS A 88 3.66 12.84 -19.43
N GLU A 89 4.00 11.71 -18.80
CA GLU A 89 4.32 10.46 -19.49
C GLU A 89 3.15 9.88 -20.28
N ARG A 90 1.92 9.98 -19.74
CA ARG A 90 0.68 9.62 -20.47
C ARG A 90 0.53 10.39 -21.79
N ARG A 91 1.22 11.51 -21.97
CA ARG A 91 1.22 12.34 -23.18
C ARG A 91 2.49 12.18 -24.03
N GLY A 92 3.36 11.23 -23.68
CA GLY A 92 4.67 11.07 -24.34
C GLY A 92 5.68 12.17 -24.00
N MET A 93 5.42 12.96 -22.97
CA MET A 93 6.24 14.10 -22.55
C MET A 93 7.05 13.79 -21.27
N GLN A 94 7.98 14.67 -20.92
CA GLN A 94 8.73 14.69 -19.66
C GLN A 94 8.22 15.83 -18.78
N SER A 95 8.04 15.56 -17.48
CA SER A 95 7.69 16.57 -16.49
C SER A 95 8.91 17.40 -16.08
N SER A 96 8.73 18.70 -15.95
CA SER A 96 9.68 19.63 -15.30
C SER A 96 8.97 20.30 -14.13
N VAL A 97 9.49 20.14 -12.92
CA VAL A 97 8.94 20.80 -11.72
C VAL A 97 9.48 22.21 -11.65
N THR A 98 8.59 23.20 -11.67
CA THR A 98 8.94 24.62 -11.66
C THR A 98 9.02 25.15 -10.23
N THR A 99 8.06 24.77 -9.38
CA THR A 99 7.95 25.28 -8.00
C THR A 99 7.38 24.21 -7.08
N GLU A 100 7.88 24.12 -5.86
CA GLU A 100 7.29 23.31 -4.79
C GLU A 100 6.90 24.20 -3.60
N THR A 101 5.70 23.99 -3.05
CA THR A 101 5.24 24.58 -1.80
C THR A 101 4.98 23.49 -0.77
N VAL A 102 5.52 23.66 0.43
CA VAL A 102 5.46 22.68 1.51
C VAL A 102 4.68 23.22 2.70
N SER A 103 3.86 22.38 3.34
CA SER A 103 3.08 22.74 4.53
C SER A 103 3.04 21.60 5.55
N GLY A 104 2.75 21.91 6.81
CA GLY A 104 2.60 20.91 7.88
C GLY A 104 3.91 20.39 8.47
N VAL A 105 4.88 21.27 8.73
CA VAL A 105 6.24 20.90 9.22
C VAL A 105 6.33 20.49 10.70
N GLN A 106 5.21 20.37 11.42
CA GLN A 106 5.20 20.00 12.84
C GLN A 106 5.26 18.47 13.02
N ALA A 107 5.87 18.02 14.11
CA ALA A 107 5.91 16.59 14.41
C ALA A 107 4.48 16.07 14.65
N MET A 108 4.08 15.04 13.89
CA MET A 108 2.76 14.40 13.91
C MET A 108 1.62 15.20 13.24
N SER A 109 1.90 16.25 12.47
CA SER A 109 0.92 16.84 11.55
C SER A 109 0.86 16.09 10.22
N GLU A 110 -0.21 16.31 9.46
CA GLU A 110 -0.24 15.97 8.04
C GLU A 110 0.75 16.88 7.30
N HIS A 111 1.71 16.29 6.59
CA HIS A 111 2.65 17.02 5.77
C HIS A 111 2.10 17.06 4.34
N ALA A 112 2.06 18.25 3.74
CA ALA A 112 1.61 18.44 2.37
C ALA A 112 2.74 19.00 1.50
N SER A 113 2.78 18.57 0.25
CA SER A 113 3.62 19.12 -0.82
C SER A 113 2.75 19.40 -2.03
N SER A 114 2.82 20.62 -2.56
CA SER A 114 2.17 21.04 -3.80
C SER A 114 3.24 21.40 -4.81
N VAL A 115 3.23 20.74 -5.96
CA VAL A 115 4.21 21.00 -7.03
C VAL A 115 3.51 21.62 -8.23
N ASN A 116 4.06 22.73 -8.72
CA ASN A 116 3.77 23.25 -10.05
C ASN A 116 4.76 22.65 -11.04
N PHE A 117 4.24 22.15 -12.15
CA PHE A 117 5.03 21.48 -13.16
C PHE A 117 4.55 21.77 -14.57
N GLU A 118 5.43 21.57 -15.53
CA GLU A 118 5.20 21.70 -16.96
C GLU A 118 5.54 20.39 -17.66
N CYS A 119 4.90 20.13 -18.79
CA CYS A 119 5.23 18.99 -19.63
C CYS A 119 5.97 19.46 -20.88
N HIS A 120 7.16 18.91 -21.13
CA HIS A 120 7.97 19.21 -22.31
C HIS A 120 8.14 17.96 -23.19
N PRO A 121 8.31 18.12 -24.52
CA PRO A 121 8.67 17.02 -25.40
C PRO A 121 9.95 16.32 -24.92
N LYS A 122 9.98 14.99 -25.06
CA LYS A 122 11.23 14.23 -24.99
C LYS A 122 12.04 14.55 -26.26
N PHE A 123 13.34 14.76 -26.08
CA PHE A 123 14.29 15.19 -27.11
C PHE A 123 14.18 14.42 -28.42
#